data_AF-A0A2A3T9D8-F1
#
_entry.id   AF-A0A2A3T9D8-F1
#
_cell.length_a   1.000
_cell.length_b   1.000
_cell.length_c   1.000
_cell.angle_alpha   90.00
_cell.angle_beta   90.00
_cell.angle_gamma   90.00
#
_symmetry.space_group_name_H-M   'P 1'
#
loop_
_entity.id
_entity.type
_entity.pdbx_description
1 polymer ?
#
loop_
_entity_poly.entity_id
_entity_poly.type
_entity_poly.pdbx_seq_one_letter_code
_entity_poly.pdbx_strand_id
1 'polypeptide(L)'
;MRLNIPEANKIFRKSILKGFFEPELVGLDFKKSPVKHPMINDDGLMQSDLLHIFFDIETGSDYPDGDEWFIVDMLFPHDVTIPDNLKGTDYFTTISAGDDVTFWHHRELIRYKYGKSKKLDEALSFIESKYKELHGLLEPLQKDLK
;
A
#
# COMPACT_ATOMS: atom_id res chain seq x y z
N MET A 1 7.38 -17.57 29.05
CA MET A 1 7.47 -16.41 28.14
C MET A 1 6.24 -16.44 27.25
N ARG A 2 5.33 -15.48 27.33
CA ARG A 2 4.13 -15.44 26.48
C ARG A 2 4.54 -14.65 25.23
N LEU A 3 4.47 -15.28 24.06
CA LEU A 3 4.79 -14.60 22.79
C LEU A 3 3.83 -13.41 22.63
N ASN A 4 4.36 -12.21 22.46
CA ASN A 4 3.58 -11.05 22.12
C ASN A 4 3.20 -11.16 20.63
N ILE A 5 2.03 -11.75 20.34
CA ILE A 5 1.57 -12.04 18.97
C ILE A 5 1.61 -10.78 18.07
N PRO A 6 1.05 -9.62 18.49
CA PRO A 6 1.18 -8.37 17.73
C PRO A 6 2.62 -8.02 17.33
N GLU A 7 3.54 -8.10 18.29
CA GLU A 7 4.94 -7.75 18.08
C GLU A 7 5.62 -8.76 17.14
N ALA A 8 5.39 -10.05 17.34
CA ALA A 8 5.92 -11.10 16.48
C ALA A 8 5.45 -10.92 15.03
N ASN A 9 4.15 -10.68 14.82
CA ASN A 9 3.58 -10.49 13.49
C ASN A 9 4.17 -9.27 12.78
N LYS A 10 4.34 -8.14 13.48
CA LYS A 10 5.00 -6.94 12.93
C LYS A 10 6.45 -7.22 12.52
N ILE A 11 7.20 -7.96 13.34
CA ILE A 11 8.58 -8.36 13.02
C ILE A 11 8.62 -9.20 11.74
N PHE A 12 7.74 -10.19 11.61
CA PHE A 12 7.67 -11.02 10.41
C PHE A 12 7.28 -10.23 9.15
N ARG A 13 6.22 -9.42 9.23
CA ARG A 13 5.79 -8.54 8.13
C ARG A 13 6.93 -7.63 7.69
N LYS A 14 7.57 -6.92 8.63
CA LYS A 14 8.68 -6.01 8.34
C LYS A 14 9.87 -6.75 7.71
N SER A 15 10.18 -7.94 8.19
CA SER A 15 11.28 -8.75 7.65
C SER A 15 11.03 -9.17 6.20
N ILE A 16 9.80 -9.59 5.87
CA ILE A 16 9.41 -9.99 4.51
C ILE A 16 9.34 -8.77 3.58
N LEU A 17 8.82 -7.65 4.05
CA LEU A 17 8.78 -6.41 3.27
C LEU A 17 10.20 -5.92 2.92
N LYS A 18 11.08 -5.81 3.92
CA LYS A 18 12.46 -5.34 3.73
C LYS A 18 13.33 -6.35 2.97
N GLY A 19 13.08 -7.65 3.16
CA GLY A 19 13.87 -8.71 2.58
C GLY A 19 13.43 -9.16 1.18
N PHE A 20 12.18 -8.86 0.78
CA PHE A 20 11.62 -9.29 -0.50
C PHE A 20 10.87 -8.16 -1.22
N PHE A 21 9.74 -7.68 -0.70
CA PHE A 21 8.86 -6.80 -1.48
C PHE A 21 9.49 -5.47 -1.87
N GLU A 22 10.17 -4.78 -0.96
CA GLU A 22 10.81 -3.50 -1.27
C GLU A 22 11.93 -3.64 -2.32
N PRO A 23 12.91 -4.57 -2.17
CA PRO A 23 13.91 -4.82 -3.21
C PRO A 23 13.30 -5.17 -4.57
N GLU A 24 12.29 -6.04 -4.60
CA GLU A 24 11.67 -6.47 -5.85
C GLU A 24 10.90 -5.34 -6.54
N LEU A 25 10.15 -4.53 -5.78
CA LEU A 25 9.50 -3.33 -6.32
C LEU A 25 10.52 -2.32 -6.84
N VAL A 26 11.65 -2.13 -6.16
CA VAL A 26 12.74 -1.29 -6.68
C VAL A 26 13.32 -1.84 -7.99
N GLY A 27 13.40 -3.17 -8.13
CA GLY A 27 13.74 -3.84 -9.39
C GLY A 27 12.73 -3.60 -10.51
N LEU A 28 11.48 -3.28 -10.16
CA LEU A 28 10.40 -2.85 -11.05
C LEU A 28 10.34 -1.31 -11.19
N ASP A 29 11.45 -0.59 -11.02
CA ASP A 29 11.55 0.87 -11.15
C ASP A 29 10.78 1.71 -10.12
N PHE A 30 10.27 1.11 -9.03
CA PHE A 30 9.77 1.89 -7.91
C PHE A 30 10.92 2.63 -7.22
N LYS A 31 10.66 3.87 -6.81
CA LYS A 31 11.60 4.73 -6.09
C LYS A 31 11.00 5.16 -4.78
N LYS A 32 11.84 5.61 -3.86
CA LYS A 32 11.40 6.17 -2.59
C LYS A 32 10.44 7.34 -2.84
N SER A 33 9.27 7.26 -2.22
CA SER A 33 8.28 8.33 -2.23
C SER A 33 8.75 9.51 -1.36
N PRO A 34 8.63 10.77 -1.83
CA PRO A 34 8.84 11.95 -0.99
C PRO A 34 7.63 12.27 -0.11
N VAL A 35 6.48 11.64 -0.37
CA VAL A 35 5.21 11.89 0.31
C VAL A 35 5.17 11.17 1.65
N LYS A 36 4.56 11.83 2.65
CA LYS A 36 4.28 11.24 3.95
C LYS A 36 2.82 10.80 4.02
N HIS A 37 2.60 9.55 4.42
CA HIS A 37 1.27 9.02 4.65
C HIS A 37 0.72 9.52 5.99
N PRO A 38 -0.55 9.93 6.08
CA PRO A 38 -1.12 10.51 7.29
C PRO A 38 -1.24 9.54 8.47
N MET A 39 -1.28 8.23 8.21
CA MET A 39 -1.43 7.19 9.24
C MET A 39 -0.26 6.18 9.29
N ILE A 40 0.65 6.19 8.32
CA ILE A 40 1.73 5.20 8.19
C ILE A 40 3.05 5.94 8.25
N ASN A 41 3.87 5.63 9.25
CA ASN A 41 5.10 6.36 9.52
C ASN A 41 6.30 5.92 8.66
N ASP A 42 6.25 4.70 8.13
CA ASP A 42 7.28 4.16 7.25
C ASP A 42 7.27 4.88 5.88
N ASP A 43 8.44 4.89 5.21
CA ASP A 43 8.58 5.51 3.89
C ASP A 43 7.81 4.72 2.82
N GLY A 44 7.19 5.42 1.88
CA GLY A 44 6.51 4.82 0.74
C GLY A 44 7.41 4.61 -0.47
N LEU A 45 6.85 3.95 -1.49
CA LEU A 45 7.44 3.74 -2.81
C LEU A 45 6.50 4.29 -3.91
N MET A 46 7.04 4.66 -5.06
CA MET A 46 6.24 5.17 -6.19
C MET A 46 6.94 4.91 -7.52
N GLN A 47 6.17 4.80 -8.61
CA GLN A 47 6.70 4.89 -9.98
C GLN A 47 6.38 6.24 -10.64
N SER A 48 5.45 7.02 -10.07
CA SER A 48 5.07 8.35 -10.54
C SER A 48 4.65 9.24 -9.36
N ASP A 49 4.52 10.54 -9.60
CA ASP A 49 4.04 11.50 -8.59
C ASP A 49 2.51 11.43 -8.38
N LEU A 50 1.82 10.50 -9.05
CA LEU A 50 0.37 10.31 -8.91
C LEU A 50 0.08 9.32 -7.77
N LEU A 51 0.68 8.13 -7.79
CA LEU A 51 0.26 7.04 -6.91
C LEU A 51 1.44 6.53 -6.08
N HIS A 52 1.25 6.46 -4.77
CA HIS A 52 2.30 6.13 -3.81
C HIS A 52 1.88 4.92 -2.97
N ILE A 53 2.71 3.89 -2.93
CA ILE A 53 2.51 2.67 -2.15
C ILE A 53 3.07 2.85 -0.75
N PHE A 54 2.28 2.51 0.26
CA PHE A 54 2.68 2.36 1.66
C PHE A 54 2.28 0.97 2.16
N PHE A 55 3.04 0.44 3.11
CA PHE A 55 2.76 -0.87 3.72
C PHE A 55 2.25 -0.67 5.14
N ASP A 56 1.00 -1.08 5.37
CA ASP A 56 0.41 -1.12 6.71
C ASP A 56 0.66 -2.50 7.34
N ILE A 57 1.62 -2.50 8.26
CA ILE A 57 1.98 -3.68 9.07
C ILE A 57 1.27 -3.70 10.43
N GLU A 58 0.56 -2.64 10.78
CA GLU A 58 -0.06 -2.42 12.08
C GLU A 58 -1.45 -3.06 12.14
N THR A 59 -2.27 -2.79 11.12
CA THR A 59 -3.65 -3.29 11.03
C THR A 59 -3.68 -4.81 11.09
N GLY A 60 -4.45 -5.33 12.05
CA GLY A 60 -4.61 -6.76 12.27
C GLY A 60 -3.33 -7.53 12.60
N SER A 61 -2.33 -6.85 13.16
CA SER A 61 -1.17 -7.53 13.75
C SER A 61 -1.56 -8.40 14.94
N ASP A 62 -2.72 -8.16 15.57
CA ASP A 62 -3.27 -8.94 16.67
C ASP A 62 -3.96 -10.25 16.24
N TYR A 63 -4.19 -10.48 14.94
CA TYR A 63 -4.73 -11.75 14.46
C TYR A 63 -3.71 -12.89 14.55
N PRO A 64 -4.15 -14.13 14.84
CA PRO A 64 -3.26 -15.28 14.91
C PRO A 64 -2.46 -15.57 13.63
N ASP A 65 -3.00 -15.19 12.47
CA ASP A 65 -2.41 -15.35 11.13
C ASP A 65 -1.89 -14.02 10.56
N GLY A 66 -1.70 -13.00 11.42
CA GLY A 66 -1.27 -11.68 10.98
C GLY A 66 0.06 -11.71 10.23
N ASP A 67 0.96 -12.62 10.53
CA ASP A 67 2.25 -12.77 9.84
C ASP A 67 2.16 -13.35 8.41
N GLU A 68 0.95 -13.66 7.93
CA GLU A 68 0.68 -14.20 6.59
C GLU A 68 0.21 -13.15 5.57
N TRP A 69 -0.10 -11.94 6.04
CA TRP A 69 -0.66 -10.88 5.22
C TRP A 69 -0.28 -9.50 5.73
N PHE A 70 -0.32 -8.50 4.85
CA PHE A 70 -0.28 -7.08 5.19
C PHE A 70 -1.23 -6.31 4.27
N ILE A 71 -1.46 -5.04 4.57
CA ILE A 71 -2.23 -4.16 3.68
C ILE A 71 -1.27 -3.28 2.90
N VAL A 72 -1.52 -3.14 1.60
CA VAL A 72 -0.92 -2.11 0.76
C VAL A 72 -1.91 -0.96 0.65
N ASP A 73 -1.45 0.22 1.04
CA ASP A 73 -2.20 1.47 0.91
C ASP A 73 -1.64 2.28 -0.26
N MET A 74 -2.42 2.45 -1.32
CA MET A 74 -2.06 3.20 -2.52
C MET A 74 -2.67 4.60 -2.42
N LEU A 75 -1.84 5.56 -2.01
CA LEU A 75 -2.21 6.94 -1.76
C LEU A 75 -2.09 7.79 -3.03
N PHE A 76 -3.15 8.51 -3.35
CA PHE A 76 -3.16 9.62 -4.32
C PHE A 76 -3.04 10.93 -3.52
N PRO A 77 -1.85 11.56 -3.47
CA PRO A 77 -1.52 12.58 -2.48
C PRO A 77 -1.84 14.00 -2.95
N HIS A 78 -2.93 14.13 -3.68
CA HIS A 78 -3.37 15.39 -4.26
C HIS A 78 -4.74 15.76 -3.72
N ASP A 79 -4.89 17.00 -3.27
CA ASP A 79 -6.16 17.55 -2.81
C ASP A 79 -7.00 17.97 -4.02
N VAL A 80 -7.59 16.97 -4.68
CA VAL A 80 -8.47 17.15 -5.83
C VAL A 80 -9.71 16.28 -5.70
N THR A 81 -10.78 16.69 -6.37
CA THR A 81 -11.97 15.85 -6.47
C THR A 81 -11.79 14.86 -7.61
N ILE A 82 -11.92 13.56 -7.33
CA ILE A 82 -11.92 12.52 -8.38
C ILE A 82 -13.34 12.31 -8.94
N PRO A 83 -13.46 11.83 -10.20
CA PRO A 83 -14.74 11.41 -10.79
C PRO A 83 -15.51 10.40 -9.92
N ASP A 84 -16.84 10.49 -9.91
CA ASP A 84 -17.69 9.62 -9.08
C ASP A 84 -17.53 8.13 -9.37
N ASN A 85 -17.21 7.75 -10.61
CA ASN A 85 -16.97 6.36 -11.00
C ASN A 85 -15.65 5.78 -10.47
N LEU A 86 -14.78 6.62 -9.88
CA LEU A 86 -13.54 6.20 -9.22
C LEU A 86 -13.68 6.19 -7.68
N LYS A 87 -14.87 6.44 -7.15
CA LYS A 87 -15.15 6.43 -5.72
C LYS A 87 -15.71 5.09 -5.30
N GLY A 88 -15.24 4.58 -4.16
CA GLY A 88 -15.72 3.34 -3.57
C GLY A 88 -14.57 2.42 -3.17
N THR A 89 -14.90 1.35 -2.44
CA THR A 89 -13.92 0.40 -1.90
C THR A 89 -13.15 -0.35 -2.98
N ASP A 90 -13.72 -0.48 -4.18
CA ASP A 90 -13.06 -1.14 -5.32
C ASP A 90 -12.03 -0.22 -6.00
N TYR A 91 -12.10 1.09 -5.70
CA TYR A 91 -11.24 2.13 -6.24
C TYR A 91 -10.73 2.98 -5.08
N PHE A 92 -11.10 4.26 -5.00
CA PHE A 92 -10.59 5.16 -3.97
C PHE A 92 -11.65 5.51 -2.93
N THR A 93 -11.25 5.45 -1.67
CA THR A 93 -11.93 6.07 -0.54
C THR A 93 -11.12 7.24 -0.03
N THR A 94 -11.66 8.00 0.92
CA THR A 94 -10.96 9.13 1.54
C THR A 94 -10.29 8.75 2.85
N ILE A 95 -9.15 9.36 3.12
CA ILE A 95 -8.44 9.32 4.40
C ILE A 95 -8.19 10.75 4.87
N SER A 96 -8.66 11.06 6.09
CA SER A 96 -8.50 12.38 6.67
C SER A 96 -7.16 12.49 7.39
N ALA A 97 -6.36 13.50 7.04
CA ALA A 97 -5.05 13.76 7.61
C ALA A 97 -5.05 14.80 8.75
N GLY A 98 -6.24 15.15 9.27
CA GLY A 98 -6.43 16.31 10.15
C GLY A 98 -6.51 17.62 9.35
N ASP A 99 -6.86 18.71 10.03
CA ASP A 99 -6.91 20.10 9.54
C ASP A 99 -7.34 20.24 8.06
N ASP A 100 -8.51 19.67 7.73
CA ASP A 100 -9.17 19.76 6.41
C ASP A 100 -8.45 19.12 5.22
N VAL A 101 -7.31 18.43 5.41
CA VAL A 101 -6.63 17.70 4.33
C VAL A 101 -7.21 16.31 4.20
N THR A 102 -7.81 16.03 3.03
CA THR A 102 -8.36 14.72 2.69
C THR A 102 -7.62 14.16 1.48
N PHE A 103 -7.00 13.00 1.63
CA PHE A 103 -6.40 12.28 0.52
C PHE A 103 -7.32 11.19 0.01
N TRP A 104 -7.12 10.79 -1.24
CA TRP A 104 -7.73 9.60 -1.81
C TRP A 104 -6.75 8.44 -1.69
N HIS A 105 -7.26 7.27 -1.33
CA HIS A 105 -6.44 6.09 -1.24
C HIS A 105 -7.21 4.80 -1.56
N HIS A 106 -6.47 3.77 -1.91
CA HIS A 106 -6.99 2.41 -2.10
C HIS A 106 -6.23 1.45 -1.19
N ARG A 107 -6.97 0.64 -0.41
CA ARG A 107 -6.38 -0.35 0.49
C ARG A 107 -6.64 -1.75 -0.02
N GLU A 108 -5.56 -2.52 -0.17
CA GLU A 108 -5.59 -3.87 -0.71
C GLU A 108 -4.95 -4.86 0.27
N LEU A 109 -5.60 -5.99 0.53
CA LEU A 109 -5.12 -7.02 1.46
C LEU A 109 -4.22 -8.02 0.71
N ILE A 110 -2.92 -7.99 1.00
CA ILE A 110 -1.94 -8.85 0.35
C ILE A 110 -1.67 -10.09 1.22
N ARG A 111 -2.07 -11.27 0.73
CA ARG A 111 -1.78 -12.56 1.37
C ARG A 111 -0.63 -13.27 0.68
N TYR A 112 0.38 -13.71 1.43
CA TYR A 112 1.62 -14.25 0.86
C TYR A 112 2.07 -15.60 1.45
N LYS A 113 1.34 -16.21 2.39
CA LYS A 113 1.74 -17.50 3.01
C LYS A 113 0.77 -18.68 2.88
N TYR A 114 -0.41 -18.53 2.28
CA TYR A 114 -1.45 -19.57 2.33
C TYR A 114 -1.08 -20.89 1.58
N GLY A 115 -0.38 -21.84 2.22
CA GLY A 115 -0.20 -23.24 1.76
C GLY A 115 0.54 -23.46 0.42
N LYS A 116 1.86 -23.19 0.33
CA LYS A 116 2.58 -22.99 -0.96
C LYS A 116 3.83 -22.07 -0.92
N SER A 117 5.06 -22.56 -1.15
CA SER A 117 6.31 -21.79 -1.17
C SER A 117 6.54 -20.82 -2.37
N LYS A 118 5.50 -20.45 -3.13
CA LYS A 118 5.59 -19.60 -4.36
C LYS A 118 4.72 -18.33 -4.33
N LYS A 119 4.26 -17.92 -3.15
CA LYS A 119 3.22 -16.89 -3.01
C LYS A 119 3.72 -15.46 -2.95
N LEU A 120 5.00 -15.25 -2.73
CA LEU A 120 5.59 -13.92 -2.67
C LEU A 120 5.64 -13.27 -4.07
N ASP A 121 6.07 -14.02 -5.10
CA ASP A 121 6.10 -13.54 -6.49
C ASP A 121 4.67 -13.26 -7.03
N GLU A 122 3.70 -14.13 -6.68
CA GLU A 122 2.30 -13.95 -7.04
C GLU A 122 1.71 -12.70 -6.37
N ALA A 123 1.99 -12.50 -5.08
CA ALA A 123 1.59 -11.32 -4.34
C ALA A 123 2.23 -10.04 -4.92
N LEU A 124 3.52 -10.09 -5.27
CA LEU A 124 4.22 -8.98 -5.93
C LEU A 124 3.57 -8.64 -7.28
N SER A 125 3.33 -9.64 -8.13
CA SER A 125 2.69 -9.47 -9.44
C SER A 125 1.30 -8.85 -9.30
N PHE A 126 0.56 -9.24 -8.26
CA PHE A 126 -0.73 -8.66 -7.95
C PHE A 126 -0.63 -7.19 -7.53
N ILE A 127 0.32 -6.83 -6.65
CA ILE A 127 0.58 -5.43 -6.28
C ILE A 127 0.90 -4.60 -7.51
N GLU A 128 1.80 -5.07 -8.37
CA GLU A 128 2.20 -4.37 -9.59
C GLU A 128 1.01 -4.17 -10.56
N SER A 129 0.23 -5.23 -10.79
CA SER A 129 -0.95 -5.16 -11.66
C SER A 129 -1.99 -4.18 -11.13
N LYS A 130 -2.26 -4.22 -9.81
CA LYS A 130 -3.23 -3.33 -9.17
C LYS A 130 -2.74 -1.87 -9.18
N TYR A 131 -1.44 -1.65 -8.94
CA TYR A 131 -0.84 -0.32 -9.04
C TYR A 131 -1.00 0.25 -10.46
N LYS A 132 -0.68 -0.52 -11.50
CA LYS A 132 -0.81 -0.09 -12.90
C LYS A 132 -2.26 0.20 -13.28
N GLU A 133 -3.19 -0.62 -12.83
CA GLU A 133 -4.64 -0.42 -13.02
C GLU A 133 -5.06 0.94 -12.44
N LEU A 134 -4.80 1.17 -11.15
CA LEU A 134 -5.23 2.38 -10.46
C LEU A 134 -4.48 3.63 -10.97
N HIS A 135 -3.19 3.50 -11.26
CA HIS A 135 -2.41 4.57 -11.88
C HIS A 135 -3.03 5.02 -13.21
N GLY A 136 -3.37 4.08 -14.10
CA GLY A 136 -3.99 4.39 -15.39
C GLY A 136 -5.34 5.11 -15.27
N LEU A 137 -6.09 4.87 -14.19
CA LEU A 137 -7.33 5.60 -13.90
C LEU A 137 -7.08 7.06 -13.45
N LEU A 138 -5.91 7.33 -12.87
CA LEU A 138 -5.52 8.66 -12.38
C LEU A 138 -4.76 9.49 -13.42
N GLU A 139 -4.11 8.87 -14.41
CA GLU A 139 -3.37 9.57 -15.48
C GLU A 139 -4.15 10.72 -16.15
N PRO A 140 -5.46 10.58 -16.48
CA PRO A 140 -6.23 11.68 -17.06
C PRO A 140 -6.30 12.92 -16.16
N LEU A 141 -6.25 12.73 -14.84
CA LEU A 141 -6.31 13.80 -13.84
C LEU A 141 -4.99 14.55 -13.71
N GLN A 142 -3.88 14.01 -14.23
CA GLN A 142 -2.57 14.66 -14.14
C GLN A 142 -2.57 16.07 -14.76
N LYS A 143 -3.42 16.33 -15.76
CA LYS A 143 -3.56 17.65 -16.39
C LYS A 143 -4.12 18.70 -15.45
N ASP A 144 -4.85 18.28 -14.43
CA ASP A 144 -5.49 19.15 -13.44
C ASP A 144 -4.60 19.38 -12.22
N LEU A 145 -3.51 18.62 -12.09
CA LEU A 145 -2.48 18.78 -11.05
C LEU A 145 -1.51 19.89 -11.46
N LYS A 146 -1.43 20.95 -10.65
CA LYS A 146 -0.56 22.13 -10.88
C LYS A 146 0.66 22.11 -9.98
#